data_AF-A0A519CYG6-F1
#
_entry.id   AF-A0A519CYG6-F1
#
_cell.length_a   1.000
_cell.length_b   1.000
_cell.length_c   1.000
_cell.angle_alpha   90.00
_cell.angle_beta   90.00
_cell.angle_gamma   90.00
#
_symmetry.space_group_name_H-M   'P 1'
#
loop_
_entity.id
_entity.type
_entity.pdbx_description
1 polymer ?
#
loop_
_entity_poly.entity_id
_entity_poly.type
_entity_poly.pdbx_seq_one_letter_code
_entity_poly.pdbx_strand_id
1 'polypeptide(L)'
;MKLTSLVLHLCVVIILACLIQNTLEVFVAIAIYVATVILITIASNSVMKYVFRHPNKMRSTFHHPDWKNYHLQNEGHSIPTYSRFHAIRAPLVILIHGWTSSSKKMLDRANLIFEKGFHTIMFDYRGHGAAEPSKLFTAEIQVLDLKYVLANLHEVGDVELITSFSLYGHSLGGFIALGFSRHYHPVNEQIQNEVGEVAIIPYASLILESPMTSYNLIMEQDNNGAIKILMPILRNKMKYIWAQMHPHYPLLTKAYLEVPTWGMPECPVLIVQAKDDSRLGRQHFDHIIPFLPTGSEAHLLEELTHTGSQICQPRDELVINFLQGNTDNSQLK
;
A
#
# COMPACT_ATOMS: atom_id res chain seq x y z
N MET A 1 -23.52 13.90 -13.32
CA MET A 1 -23.30 13.58 -14.75
C MET A 1 -22.71 14.83 -15.39
N LYS A 2 -21.53 14.77 -16.02
CA LYS A 2 -20.93 15.98 -16.64
C LYS A 2 -21.78 16.42 -17.85
N LEU A 3 -21.84 17.73 -18.10
CA LEU A 3 -22.58 18.33 -19.23
C LEU A 3 -22.23 17.68 -20.57
N THR A 4 -20.96 17.30 -20.78
CA THR A 4 -20.47 16.61 -21.98
C THR A 4 -21.02 15.19 -22.17
N SER A 5 -21.25 14.44 -21.08
CA SER A 5 -21.87 13.12 -21.12
C SER A 5 -23.37 13.23 -21.42
N LEU A 6 -24.05 14.24 -20.87
CA LEU A 6 -25.45 14.52 -21.17
C LEU A 6 -25.64 14.88 -22.66
N VAL A 7 -24.77 15.73 -23.22
CA VAL A 7 -24.81 16.11 -24.65
C VAL A 7 -24.60 14.90 -25.55
N LEU A 8 -23.65 14.01 -25.24
CA LEU A 8 -23.43 12.79 -26.01
C LEU A 8 -24.64 11.86 -25.98
N HIS A 9 -25.25 11.66 -24.81
CA HIS A 9 -26.44 10.83 -24.70
C HIS A 9 -27.63 11.42 -25.47
N LEU A 10 -27.76 12.76 -25.46
CA LEU A 10 -28.77 13.48 -26.23
C LEU A 10 -28.56 13.31 -27.74
N CYS A 11 -27.32 13.39 -28.23
CA CYS A 11 -26.99 13.15 -29.65
C CYS A 11 -27.38 11.73 -30.09
N VAL A 12 -27.11 10.71 -29.27
CA VAL A 12 -27.49 9.32 -29.57
C VAL A 12 -29.01 9.16 -29.66
N VAL A 13 -29.76 9.78 -28.73
CA VAL A 13 -31.22 9.77 -28.75
C VAL A 13 -31.76 10.46 -30.02
N ILE A 14 -31.19 11.60 -30.41
CA ILE A 14 -31.58 12.32 -31.64
C ILE A 14 -31.30 11.46 -32.88
N ILE A 15 -30.14 10.79 -32.94
CA ILE A 15 -29.79 9.91 -34.06
C ILE A 15 -30.76 8.72 -34.16
N LEU A 16 -31.11 8.09 -33.03
CA LEU A 16 -32.10 7.00 -33.01
C LEU A 16 -33.48 7.47 -33.47
N ALA A 17 -33.88 8.68 -33.10
CA ALA A 17 -35.13 9.30 -33.53
C ALA A 17 -35.15 9.65 -35.03
N CYS A 18 -34.00 9.99 -35.62
CA CYS A 18 -33.89 10.30 -37.05
C CYS A 18 -33.80 9.06 -37.95
N LEU A 19 -33.24 7.95 -37.46
CA LEU A 19 -32.99 6.75 -38.27
C LEU A 19 -34.18 5.79 -38.36
N ILE A 20 -35.14 5.90 -37.43
CA ILE A 20 -36.26 4.96 -37.32
C ILE A 20 -37.55 5.70 -37.67
N GLN A 21 -38.22 5.27 -38.74
CA GLN A 21 -39.43 5.93 -39.26
C GLN A 21 -40.68 5.60 -38.42
N ASN A 22 -40.65 4.50 -37.66
CA ASN A 22 -41.74 4.05 -36.81
C ASN A 22 -41.58 4.59 -35.38
N THR A 23 -42.56 5.37 -34.92
CA THR A 23 -42.53 6.02 -33.60
C THR A 23 -42.41 5.01 -32.45
N LEU A 24 -43.07 3.85 -32.52
CA LEU A 24 -42.99 2.82 -31.48
C LEU A 24 -41.57 2.24 -31.39
N GLU A 25 -40.94 1.98 -32.54
CA GLU A 25 -39.56 1.47 -32.59
C GLU A 25 -38.55 2.49 -32.07
N VAL A 26 -38.76 3.79 -32.31
CA VAL A 26 -37.96 4.87 -31.70
C VAL A 26 -38.06 4.82 -30.17
N PHE A 27 -39.27 4.71 -29.62
CA PHE A 27 -39.45 4.64 -28.17
C PHE A 27 -38.80 3.40 -27.56
N VAL A 28 -38.94 2.24 -28.21
CA VAL A 28 -38.29 1.00 -27.78
C VAL A 28 -36.76 1.13 -27.81
N ALA A 29 -36.20 1.70 -28.89
CA ALA A 29 -34.76 1.91 -29.02
C ALA A 29 -34.22 2.86 -27.94
N ILE A 30 -34.91 3.97 -27.66
CA ILE A 30 -34.56 4.91 -26.58
C ILE A 30 -34.65 4.21 -25.23
N ALA A 31 -35.70 3.42 -24.97
CA ALA A 31 -35.87 2.71 -23.72
C ALA A 31 -34.75 1.69 -23.47
N ILE A 32 -34.39 0.90 -24.49
CA ILE A 32 -33.27 -0.06 -24.44
C ILE A 32 -31.95 0.68 -24.16
N TYR A 33 -31.71 1.79 -24.86
CA TYR A 33 -30.50 2.60 -24.66
C TYR A 33 -30.41 3.15 -23.23
N VAL A 34 -31.48 3.77 -22.72
CA VAL A 34 -31.53 4.31 -21.36
C VAL A 34 -31.34 3.20 -20.33
N ALA A 35 -32.03 2.07 -20.49
CA ALA A 35 -31.86 0.91 -19.61
C ALA A 35 -30.41 0.41 -19.61
N THR A 36 -29.77 0.35 -20.79
CA THR A 36 -28.36 -0.06 -20.92
C THR A 36 -27.42 0.90 -20.20
N VAL A 37 -27.61 2.23 -20.35
CA VAL A 37 -26.81 3.24 -19.66
C VAL A 37 -26.99 3.14 -18.13
N ILE A 38 -28.22 2.94 -17.65
CA ILE A 38 -28.51 2.74 -16.24
C ILE A 38 -27.80 1.48 -15.72
N LEU A 39 -27.92 0.35 -16.42
CA LEU A 39 -27.28 -0.91 -16.04
C LEU A 39 -25.75 -0.79 -15.98
N ILE A 40 -25.12 -0.19 -16.99
CA ILE A 40 -23.67 0.06 -17.00
C ILE A 40 -23.26 0.98 -15.84
N THR A 41 -24.07 1.98 -15.52
CA THR A 41 -23.79 2.90 -14.40
C THR A 41 -23.87 2.19 -13.06
N ILE A 42 -24.92 1.39 -12.84
CA ILE A 42 -25.08 0.57 -11.63
C ILE A 42 -23.92 -0.42 -11.52
N ALA A 43 -23.65 -1.19 -12.57
CA ALA A 43 -22.59 -2.19 -12.60
C ALA A 43 -21.21 -1.56 -12.32
N SER A 44 -20.88 -0.46 -12.99
CA SER A 44 -19.61 0.24 -12.75
C SER A 44 -19.52 0.82 -11.34
N ASN A 45 -20.60 1.37 -10.78
CA ASN A 45 -20.58 1.85 -9.39
C ASN A 45 -20.42 0.71 -8.38
N SER A 46 -21.04 -0.45 -8.62
CA SER A 46 -20.87 -1.65 -7.78
C SER A 46 -19.44 -2.16 -7.82
N VAL A 47 -18.81 -2.21 -9.01
CA VAL A 47 -17.40 -2.58 -9.14
C VAL A 47 -16.49 -1.55 -8.46
N MET A 48 -16.76 -0.26 -8.58
CA MET A 48 -15.97 0.77 -7.87
C MET A 48 -16.05 0.60 -6.35
N LYS A 49 -17.25 0.32 -5.81
CA LYS A 49 -17.39 0.01 -4.38
C LYS A 49 -16.60 -1.22 -3.96
N TYR A 50 -16.47 -2.21 -4.84
CA TYR A 50 -15.68 -3.41 -4.60
C TYR A 50 -14.18 -3.11 -4.60
N VAL A 51 -13.67 -2.39 -5.61
CA VAL A 51 -12.24 -2.08 -5.77
C VAL A 51 -11.71 -1.18 -4.64
N PHE A 52 -12.49 -0.19 -4.20
CA PHE A 52 -12.10 0.76 -3.14
C PHE A 52 -12.60 0.35 -1.74
N ARG A 53 -13.04 -0.90 -1.58
CA ARG A 53 -13.53 -1.42 -0.29
C ARG A 53 -12.36 -1.66 0.64
N HIS A 54 -12.48 -1.25 1.90
CA HIS A 54 -11.54 -1.66 2.95
C HIS A 54 -11.82 -3.13 3.39
N PRO A 55 -10.88 -3.78 4.10
CA PRO A 55 -11.13 -5.04 4.78
C PRO A 55 -12.34 -4.96 5.72
N ASN A 56 -13.23 -5.95 5.69
CA ASN A 56 -14.50 -5.90 6.43
C ASN A 56 -14.39 -6.14 7.94
N LYS A 57 -13.22 -6.56 8.44
CA LYS A 57 -13.08 -7.03 9.82
C LYS A 57 -12.02 -6.22 10.55
N MET A 58 -12.49 -5.17 11.22
CA MET A 58 -11.70 -4.56 12.29
C MET A 58 -11.38 -5.61 13.34
N ARG A 59 -10.16 -5.54 13.87
CA ARG A 59 -9.68 -6.37 14.97
C ARG A 59 -9.60 -5.47 16.20
N SER A 60 -9.75 -6.06 17.39
CA SER A 60 -9.50 -5.32 18.61
C SER A 60 -8.04 -4.91 18.69
N THR A 61 -7.76 -3.77 19.30
CA THR A 61 -6.42 -3.43 19.81
C THR A 61 -5.89 -4.63 20.59
N PHE A 62 -4.65 -5.00 20.37
CA PHE A 62 -4.03 -6.06 21.16
C PHE A 62 -3.23 -5.41 22.29
N HIS A 63 -3.23 -6.06 23.45
CA HIS A 63 -2.42 -5.63 24.59
C HIS A 63 -1.32 -6.67 24.80
N HIS A 64 -0.09 -6.19 24.95
CA HIS A 64 1.07 -7.00 25.29
C HIS A 64 1.85 -6.28 26.41
N PRO A 65 2.25 -6.96 27.49
CA PRO A 65 2.87 -6.31 28.66
C PRO A 65 4.13 -5.53 28.30
N ASP A 66 4.92 -6.04 27.36
CA ASP A 66 6.18 -5.42 26.94
C ASP A 66 6.04 -4.29 25.90
N TRP A 67 4.83 -4.00 25.44
CA TRP A 67 4.57 -3.03 24.38
C TRP A 67 3.76 -1.84 24.89
N LYS A 68 4.23 -0.64 24.58
CA LYS A 68 3.47 0.59 24.81
C LYS A 68 2.49 0.79 23.66
N ASN A 69 1.26 1.19 23.99
CA ASN A 69 0.16 1.35 23.04
C ASN A 69 -0.20 2.84 22.94
N TYR A 70 -0.35 3.33 21.73
CA TYR A 70 -0.63 4.72 21.40
C TYR A 70 -1.75 4.80 20.38
N HIS A 71 -2.44 5.95 20.32
CA HIS A 71 -3.54 6.21 19.40
C HIS A 71 -3.32 7.57 18.73
N LEU A 72 -2.40 7.59 17.77
CA LEU A 72 -2.10 8.79 16.98
C LEU A 72 -3.34 9.24 16.19
N GLN A 73 -3.50 10.53 15.94
CA GLN A 73 -4.71 11.10 15.31
C GLN A 73 -4.40 11.72 13.95
N ASN A 74 -4.65 10.99 12.87
CA ASN A 74 -4.42 11.46 11.51
C ASN A 74 -5.74 11.81 10.81
N GLU A 75 -5.98 13.10 10.53
CA GLU A 75 -7.18 13.59 9.85
C GLU A 75 -8.49 13.07 10.48
N GLY A 76 -8.57 13.07 11.81
CA GLY A 76 -9.73 12.58 12.56
C GLY A 76 -9.89 11.06 12.62
N HIS A 77 -8.87 10.30 12.21
CA HIS A 77 -8.84 8.84 12.35
C HIS A 77 -7.76 8.43 13.35
N SER A 78 -8.11 7.50 14.25
CA SER A 78 -7.14 6.91 15.15
C SER A 78 -6.25 5.90 14.42
N ILE A 79 -4.93 6.03 14.61
CA ILE A 79 -3.87 5.15 14.10
C ILE A 79 -3.24 4.45 15.33
N PRO A 80 -3.74 3.25 15.70
CA PRO A 80 -3.17 2.46 16.78
C PRO A 80 -1.71 2.13 16.48
N THR A 81 -0.82 2.54 17.37
CA THR A 81 0.62 2.41 17.21
C THR A 81 1.21 1.75 18.45
N TYR A 82 2.17 0.85 18.23
CA TYR A 82 2.77 0.00 19.24
C TYR A 82 4.27 0.20 19.18
N SER A 83 4.91 0.52 20.30
CA SER A 83 6.34 0.75 20.34
C SER A 83 7.04 -0.02 21.46
N ARG A 84 8.31 -0.33 21.19
CA ARG A 84 9.25 -0.88 22.16
C ARG A 84 10.64 -0.30 21.89
N PHE A 85 11.21 0.31 22.92
CA PHE A 85 12.49 1.02 22.85
C PHE A 85 13.45 0.47 23.90
N HIS A 86 14.72 0.38 23.53
CA HIS A 86 15.82 0.20 24.48
C HIS A 86 16.14 1.52 25.17
N ALA A 87 16.79 1.47 26.33
CA ALA A 87 17.28 2.67 27.02
C ALA A 87 18.61 3.21 26.46
N ILE A 88 19.07 2.65 25.33
CA ILE A 88 20.32 3.02 24.65
C ILE A 88 20.01 3.53 23.25
N ARG A 89 20.96 4.28 22.66
CA ARG A 89 20.89 4.67 21.25
C ARG A 89 20.97 3.44 20.36
N ALA A 90 19.98 3.27 19.49
CA ALA A 90 19.86 2.13 18.59
C ALA A 90 19.14 2.51 17.29
N PRO A 91 19.31 1.75 16.20
CA PRO A 91 18.47 1.87 15.00
C PRO A 91 17.01 1.46 15.27
N LEU A 92 16.07 2.08 14.58
CA LEU A 92 14.63 1.79 14.65
C LEU A 92 14.19 0.97 13.44
N VAL A 93 13.33 -0.04 13.64
CA VAL A 93 12.61 -0.73 12.56
C VAL A 93 11.11 -0.54 12.72
N ILE A 94 10.46 -0.06 11.66
CA ILE A 94 9.00 0.11 11.61
C ILE A 94 8.40 -0.98 10.73
N LEU A 95 7.54 -1.80 11.32
CA LEU A 95 6.92 -2.94 10.65
C LEU A 95 5.51 -2.62 10.17
N ILE A 96 5.28 -2.82 8.88
CA ILE A 96 4.06 -2.49 8.15
C ILE A 96 3.44 -3.79 7.65
N HIS A 97 2.26 -4.10 8.16
CA HIS A 97 1.56 -5.35 7.85
C HIS A 97 0.91 -5.33 6.45
N GLY A 98 0.43 -6.48 5.97
CA GLY A 98 -0.26 -6.61 4.68
C GLY A 98 -1.78 -6.40 4.70
N TRP A 99 -2.42 -6.62 3.55
CA TRP A 99 -3.86 -6.52 3.34
C TRP A 99 -4.64 -7.46 4.26
N THR A 100 -5.76 -7.00 4.84
CA THR A 100 -6.61 -7.74 5.80
C THR A 100 -5.89 -8.20 7.09
N SER A 101 -4.67 -7.72 7.33
CA SER A 101 -3.83 -8.05 8.48
C SER A 101 -3.93 -6.98 9.59
N SER A 102 -2.99 -7.02 10.53
CA SER A 102 -2.85 -6.08 11.65
C SER A 102 -1.44 -6.16 12.23
N SER A 103 -1.04 -5.16 13.02
CA SER A 103 0.20 -5.08 13.79
C SER A 103 0.47 -6.35 14.61
N LYS A 104 -0.57 -6.94 15.20
CA LYS A 104 -0.47 -8.23 15.91
C LYS A 104 0.22 -9.34 15.11
N LYS A 105 0.08 -9.36 13.78
CA LYS A 105 0.69 -10.37 12.90
C LYS A 105 2.17 -10.12 12.62
N MET A 106 2.67 -8.93 12.98
CA MET A 106 4.08 -8.56 12.89
C MET A 106 4.84 -8.78 14.21
N LEU A 107 4.12 -9.13 15.29
CA LEU A 107 4.67 -9.17 16.65
C LEU A 107 5.92 -10.05 16.79
N ASP A 108 5.92 -11.26 16.21
CA ASP A 108 7.06 -12.17 16.32
C ASP A 108 8.31 -11.62 15.61
N ARG A 109 8.13 -11.00 14.43
CA ARG A 109 9.21 -10.32 13.70
C ARG A 109 9.73 -9.14 14.52
N ALA A 110 8.83 -8.36 15.09
CA ALA A 110 9.18 -7.18 15.88
C ALA A 110 9.91 -7.57 17.17
N ASN A 111 9.46 -8.61 17.88
CA ASN A 111 10.15 -9.11 19.07
C ASN A 111 11.55 -9.61 18.74
N LEU A 112 11.71 -10.40 17.67
CA LEU A 112 13.03 -10.86 17.22
C LEU A 112 13.97 -9.68 16.91
N ILE A 113 13.50 -8.70 16.13
CA ILE A 113 14.29 -7.52 15.77
C ILE A 113 14.65 -6.71 17.02
N PHE A 114 13.72 -6.57 17.96
CA PHE A 114 13.97 -5.90 19.22
C PHE A 114 15.05 -6.60 20.06
N GLU A 115 14.98 -7.93 20.18
CA GLU A 115 15.96 -8.76 20.89
C GLU A 115 17.37 -8.68 20.27
N LYS A 116 17.48 -8.33 18.98
CA LYS A 116 18.75 -8.09 18.28
C LYS A 116 19.28 -6.66 18.43
N GLY A 117 18.69 -5.86 19.30
CA GLY A 117 19.20 -4.55 19.70
C GLY A 117 18.63 -3.37 18.92
N PHE A 118 17.54 -3.56 18.18
CA PHE A 118 16.84 -2.49 17.46
C PHE A 118 15.67 -1.97 18.29
N HIS A 119 15.31 -0.69 18.14
CA HIS A 119 13.97 -0.22 18.52
C HIS A 119 12.95 -0.74 17.52
N THR A 120 11.71 -0.92 17.94
CA THR A 120 10.66 -1.43 17.04
C THR A 120 9.34 -0.70 17.21
N ILE A 121 8.72 -0.38 16.08
CA ILE A 121 7.36 0.18 16.00
C ILE A 121 6.52 -0.67 15.05
N MET A 122 5.25 -0.85 15.39
CA MET A 122 4.21 -1.40 14.52
C MET A 122 3.00 -0.47 14.58
N PHE A 123 2.20 -0.40 13.52
CA PHE A 123 0.97 0.38 13.54
C PHE A 123 -0.09 -0.20 12.62
N ASP A 124 -1.35 0.08 12.94
CA ASP A 124 -2.50 -0.24 12.12
C ASP A 124 -2.89 1.01 11.34
N TYR A 125 -2.81 0.96 10.01
CA TYR A 125 -3.27 2.04 9.13
C TYR A 125 -4.77 1.92 8.81
N ARG A 126 -5.38 3.02 8.36
CA ARG A 126 -6.85 3.13 8.18
C ARG A 126 -7.46 1.91 7.47
N GLY A 127 -8.54 1.40 8.06
CA GLY A 127 -9.28 0.22 7.57
C GLY A 127 -8.65 -1.13 7.87
N HIS A 128 -7.56 -1.19 8.62
CA HIS A 128 -6.90 -2.42 9.04
C HIS A 128 -6.73 -2.48 10.55
N GLY A 129 -6.53 -3.70 11.08
CA GLY A 129 -6.35 -3.92 12.51
C GLY A 129 -7.40 -3.20 13.34
N ALA A 130 -6.94 -2.42 14.32
CA ALA A 130 -7.79 -1.62 15.20
C ALA A 130 -8.06 -0.19 14.69
N ALA A 131 -7.52 0.19 13.54
CA ALA A 131 -7.75 1.51 12.95
C ALA A 131 -9.11 1.57 12.24
N GLU A 132 -9.82 2.68 12.44
CA GLU A 132 -11.09 2.91 11.80
C GLU A 132 -10.93 3.03 10.27
N PRO A 133 -11.89 2.54 9.47
CA PRO A 133 -11.86 2.70 8.03
C PRO A 133 -12.14 4.14 7.60
N SER A 134 -11.41 4.60 6.60
CA SER A 134 -11.80 5.78 5.82
C SER A 134 -12.95 5.44 4.85
N LYS A 135 -13.63 6.47 4.35
CA LYS A 135 -14.73 6.32 3.37
C LYS A 135 -14.33 5.54 2.11
N LEU A 136 -13.08 5.70 1.67
CA LEU A 136 -12.50 5.02 0.51
C LEU A 136 -11.08 4.59 0.83
N PHE A 137 -10.70 3.43 0.32
CA PHE A 137 -9.38 2.85 0.50
C PHE A 137 -8.48 3.14 -0.70
N THR A 138 -7.26 3.65 -0.45
CA THR A 138 -6.17 3.72 -1.45
C THR A 138 -4.83 3.47 -0.77
N ALA A 139 -3.83 2.91 -1.47
CA ALA A 139 -2.47 2.79 -0.93
C ALA A 139 -1.91 4.16 -0.49
N GLU A 140 -2.20 5.22 -1.24
CA GLU A 140 -1.71 6.57 -0.92
C GLU A 140 -2.19 7.05 0.46
N ILE A 141 -3.44 6.77 0.86
CA ILE A 141 -3.92 7.09 2.21
C ILE A 141 -3.09 6.37 3.29
N GLN A 142 -2.68 5.13 3.05
CA GLN A 142 -1.87 4.38 4.01
C GLN A 142 -0.41 4.85 4.02
N VAL A 143 0.10 5.31 2.87
CA VAL A 143 1.39 6.00 2.81
C VAL A 143 1.34 7.28 3.64
N LEU A 144 0.23 8.03 3.60
CA LEU A 144 0.02 9.20 4.47
C LEU A 144 -0.04 8.81 5.95
N ASP A 145 -0.64 7.67 6.31
CA ASP A 145 -0.62 7.17 7.70
C ASP A 145 0.80 6.83 8.16
N LEU A 146 1.60 6.17 7.31
CA LEU A 146 3.02 5.90 7.60
C LEU A 146 3.81 7.21 7.76
N LYS A 147 3.62 8.18 6.86
CA LYS A 147 4.24 9.52 6.98
C LYS A 147 3.87 10.17 8.31
N TYR A 148 2.60 10.08 8.72
CA TYR A 148 2.12 10.66 9.97
C TYR A 148 2.75 9.98 11.20
N VAL A 149 2.86 8.66 11.21
CA VAL A 149 3.55 7.92 12.30
C VAL A 149 5.01 8.38 12.41
N LEU A 150 5.70 8.51 11.28
CA LEU A 150 7.07 9.01 11.25
C LEU A 150 7.15 10.48 11.73
N ALA A 151 6.29 11.36 11.24
CA ALA A 151 6.28 12.77 11.67
C ALA A 151 6.07 12.96 13.18
N ASN A 152 5.43 11.98 13.83
CA ASN A 152 5.06 12.04 15.26
C ASN A 152 5.78 10.95 16.09
N LEU A 153 7.02 10.57 15.72
CA LEU A 153 7.79 9.57 16.48
C LEU A 153 7.98 9.96 17.97
N HIS A 154 8.08 11.25 18.27
CA HIS A 154 8.22 11.77 19.64
C HIS A 154 7.03 11.42 20.56
N GLU A 155 5.84 11.17 19.98
CA GLU A 155 4.67 10.73 20.76
C GLU A 155 4.77 9.26 21.16
N VAL A 156 5.49 8.45 20.39
CA VAL A 156 5.52 6.99 20.53
C VAL A 156 6.87 6.45 20.99
N GLY A 157 7.88 7.29 21.12
CA GLY A 157 9.22 6.90 21.56
C GLY A 157 10.14 8.08 21.79
N ASP A 158 11.32 7.81 22.33
CA ASP A 158 12.36 8.82 22.53
C ASP A 158 13.20 8.94 21.25
N VAL A 159 13.00 10.03 20.52
CA VAL A 159 13.66 10.28 19.23
C VAL A 159 15.17 10.44 19.40
N GLU A 160 15.64 10.91 20.55
CA GLU A 160 17.07 11.04 20.84
C GLU A 160 17.78 9.68 20.95
N LEU A 161 17.03 8.59 21.12
CA LEU A 161 17.58 7.24 21.12
C LEU A 161 17.65 6.61 19.74
N ILE A 162 17.17 7.29 18.69
CA ILE A 162 17.14 6.75 17.32
C ILE A 162 18.38 7.20 16.56
N THR A 163 19.13 6.24 16.02
CA THR A 163 20.34 6.52 15.22
C THR A 163 20.10 6.51 13.72
N SER A 164 19.14 5.72 13.28
CA SER A 164 18.67 5.57 11.91
C SER A 164 17.33 4.84 11.95
N PHE A 165 16.59 4.81 10.85
CA PHE A 165 15.40 3.97 10.75
C PHE A 165 15.43 3.09 9.50
N SER A 166 14.78 1.94 9.59
CA SER A 166 14.49 1.04 8.47
C SER A 166 13.01 0.70 8.44
N LEU A 167 12.49 0.43 7.25
CA LEU A 167 11.11 -0.03 7.08
C LEU A 167 11.09 -1.52 6.79
N TYR A 168 10.12 -2.22 7.36
CA TYR A 168 9.83 -3.62 7.05
C TYR A 168 8.39 -3.71 6.54
N GLY A 169 8.20 -4.05 5.27
CA GLY A 169 6.88 -4.17 4.66
C GLY A 169 6.55 -5.59 4.23
N HIS A 170 5.42 -6.12 4.70
CA HIS A 170 4.88 -7.40 4.23
C HIS A 170 3.75 -7.20 3.21
N SER A 171 3.82 -7.85 2.05
CA SER A 171 2.74 -7.82 1.06
C SER A 171 2.36 -6.38 0.68
N LEU A 172 1.11 -5.96 0.91
CA LEU A 172 0.67 -4.56 0.76
C LEU A 172 1.52 -3.57 1.58
N GLY A 173 2.00 -3.95 2.76
CA GLY A 173 2.89 -3.13 3.58
C GLY A 173 4.22 -2.83 2.90
N GLY A 174 4.71 -3.75 2.05
CA GLY A 174 5.84 -3.51 1.16
C GLY A 174 5.55 -2.42 0.13
N PHE A 175 4.35 -2.47 -0.47
CA PHE A 175 3.91 -1.42 -1.39
C PHE A 175 3.76 -0.06 -0.70
N ILE A 176 3.26 -0.02 0.54
CA ILE A 176 3.20 1.22 1.33
C ILE A 176 4.60 1.77 1.62
N ALA A 177 5.55 0.93 2.01
CA ALA A 177 6.93 1.34 2.27
C ALA A 177 7.64 1.87 1.00
N LEU A 178 7.42 1.23 -0.14
CA LEU A 178 7.87 1.71 -1.44
C LEU A 178 7.26 3.08 -1.78
N GLY A 179 5.94 3.23 -1.58
CA GLY A 179 5.25 4.50 -1.82
C GLY A 179 5.72 5.63 -0.93
N PHE A 180 6.06 5.32 0.32
CA PHE A 180 6.70 6.28 1.23
C PHE A 180 8.04 6.78 0.68
N SER A 181 8.82 5.91 0.03
CA SER A 181 10.14 6.27 -0.49
C SER A 181 10.10 7.40 -1.51
N ARG A 182 8.99 7.55 -2.26
CA ARG A 182 8.78 8.69 -3.17
C ARG A 182 8.67 10.03 -2.43
N HIS A 183 8.18 10.01 -1.19
CA HIS A 183 8.00 11.18 -0.36
C HIS A 183 9.20 11.44 0.54
N TYR A 184 10.20 10.57 0.55
CA TYR A 184 11.38 10.72 1.38
C TYR A 184 12.56 11.15 0.51
N HIS A 185 12.89 12.45 0.59
CA HIS A 185 14.13 13.00 0.08
C HIS A 185 14.80 13.82 1.18
N PRO A 186 16.00 13.43 1.65
CA PRO A 186 16.65 14.08 2.79
C PRO A 186 17.01 15.56 2.54
N VAL A 187 16.98 16.02 1.29
CA VAL A 187 17.38 17.38 0.88
C VAL A 187 16.19 18.31 0.60
N ASN A 188 14.94 17.83 0.70
CA ASN A 188 13.77 18.66 0.37
C ASN A 188 13.16 19.29 1.64
N GLU A 189 13.29 20.62 1.75
CA GLU A 189 12.74 21.44 2.85
C GLU A 189 11.20 21.31 2.98
N GLN A 190 10.49 21.06 1.88
CA GLN A 190 9.05 20.79 1.90
C GLN A 190 8.73 19.44 2.56
N ILE A 191 9.59 18.43 2.35
CA ILE A 191 9.46 17.12 3.01
C ILE A 191 9.83 17.24 4.48
N GLN A 192 10.81 18.06 4.87
CA GLN A 192 11.12 18.33 6.29
C GLN A 192 9.90 18.86 7.05
N ASN A 193 9.09 19.73 6.43
CA ASN A 193 7.84 20.21 7.01
C ASN A 193 6.73 19.14 7.07
N GLU A 194 6.77 18.13 6.19
CA GLU A 194 5.77 17.05 6.12
C GLU A 194 6.11 15.80 6.97
N VAL A 195 7.39 15.53 7.22
CA VAL A 195 7.86 14.37 8.02
C VAL A 195 8.57 14.78 9.32
N GLY A 196 8.63 16.08 9.64
CA GLY A 196 9.06 16.62 10.93
C GLY A 196 10.48 16.25 11.33
N GLU A 197 10.69 16.02 12.63
CA GLU A 197 11.99 15.66 13.24
C GLU A 197 12.62 14.39 12.66
N VAL A 198 11.86 13.55 11.94
CA VAL A 198 12.41 12.36 11.26
C VAL A 198 13.17 12.70 10.00
N ALA A 199 12.98 13.89 9.44
CA ALA A 199 13.70 14.29 8.23
C ALA A 199 15.23 14.35 8.42
N ILE A 200 15.70 14.39 9.67
CA ILE A 200 17.12 14.34 10.03
C ILE A 200 17.60 12.94 10.44
N ILE A 201 16.70 11.97 10.62
CA ILE A 201 17.07 10.59 10.95
C ILE A 201 17.39 9.85 9.63
N PRO A 202 18.58 9.23 9.50
CA PRO A 202 18.94 8.51 8.28
C PRO A 202 17.99 7.34 7.98
N TYR A 203 17.46 7.29 6.76
CA TYR A 203 16.75 6.12 6.23
C TYR A 203 17.77 5.07 5.77
N ALA A 204 18.05 4.10 6.64
CA ALA A 204 19.16 3.17 6.48
C ALA A 204 18.86 2.06 5.47
N SER A 205 17.67 1.45 5.50
CA SER A 205 17.34 0.33 4.63
C SER A 205 15.84 0.04 4.52
N LEU A 206 15.45 -0.71 3.48
CA LEU A 206 14.09 -1.21 3.29
C LEU A 206 14.08 -2.74 3.20
N ILE A 207 13.25 -3.40 4.02
CA ILE A 207 13.02 -4.84 3.98
C ILE A 207 11.63 -5.10 3.41
N LEU A 208 11.57 -5.95 2.38
CA LEU A 208 10.36 -6.32 1.67
C LEU A 208 10.13 -7.82 1.79
N GLU A 209 9.12 -8.21 2.57
CA GLU A 209 8.68 -9.60 2.68
C GLU A 209 7.50 -9.87 1.75
N SER A 210 7.72 -10.69 0.73
CA SER A 210 6.73 -11.04 -0.29
C SER A 210 5.92 -9.83 -0.80
N PRO A 211 6.59 -8.77 -1.28
CA PRO A 211 5.98 -7.45 -1.46
C PRO A 211 5.00 -7.40 -2.63
N MET A 212 3.96 -6.58 -2.47
CA MET A 212 3.25 -6.03 -3.62
C MET A 212 4.07 -4.87 -4.21
N THR A 213 4.20 -4.83 -5.53
CA THR A 213 5.04 -3.86 -6.28
C THR A 213 4.31 -3.13 -7.43
N SER A 214 3.10 -3.57 -7.79
CA SER A 214 2.28 -2.94 -8.84
C SER A 214 0.80 -3.19 -8.60
N TYR A 215 -0.02 -2.14 -8.62
CA TYR A 215 -1.48 -2.34 -8.62
C TYR A 215 -1.99 -2.98 -9.90
N ASN A 216 -1.32 -2.77 -11.04
CA ASN A 216 -1.81 -3.33 -12.29
C ASN A 216 -1.62 -4.84 -12.32
N LEU A 217 -0.54 -5.38 -11.74
CA LEU A 217 -0.38 -6.82 -11.58
C LEU A 217 -1.53 -7.41 -10.76
N ILE A 218 -1.94 -6.77 -9.65
CA ILE A 218 -3.11 -7.19 -8.87
C ILE A 218 -4.40 -7.18 -9.73
N MET A 219 -4.59 -6.15 -10.55
CA MET A 219 -5.77 -6.04 -11.41
C MET A 219 -5.75 -7.01 -12.59
N GLU A 220 -4.57 -7.36 -13.10
CA GLU A 220 -4.39 -8.35 -14.17
C GLU A 220 -4.59 -9.78 -13.65
N GLN A 221 -4.23 -10.04 -12.38
CA GLN A 221 -4.46 -11.29 -11.67
C GLN A 221 -5.94 -11.50 -11.27
N ASP A 222 -6.74 -10.43 -11.19
CA ASP A 222 -8.17 -10.54 -10.90
C ASP A 222 -8.90 -11.24 -12.05
N ASN A 223 -9.53 -12.37 -11.74
CA ASN A 223 -10.27 -13.19 -12.70
C ASN A 223 -11.74 -12.81 -12.84
N ASN A 224 -12.19 -11.72 -12.23
CA ASN A 224 -13.56 -11.26 -12.36
C ASN A 224 -13.84 -10.67 -13.76
N GLY A 225 -14.57 -11.43 -14.59
CA GLY A 225 -14.92 -11.01 -15.95
C GLY A 225 -15.66 -9.68 -16.05
N ALA A 226 -16.48 -9.33 -15.04
CA ALA A 226 -17.18 -8.04 -15.03
C ALA A 226 -16.21 -6.85 -14.84
N ILE A 227 -15.15 -7.04 -14.04
CA ILE A 227 -14.10 -6.03 -13.88
C ILE A 227 -13.40 -5.82 -15.22
N LYS A 228 -12.97 -6.91 -15.88
CA LYS A 228 -12.28 -6.85 -17.18
C LYS A 228 -13.09 -6.10 -18.25
N ILE A 229 -14.40 -6.38 -18.36
CA ILE A 229 -15.30 -5.72 -19.32
C ILE A 229 -15.46 -4.22 -19.01
N LEU A 230 -15.61 -3.86 -17.73
CA LEU A 230 -15.87 -2.48 -17.33
C LEU A 230 -14.60 -1.63 -17.16
N MET A 231 -13.41 -2.23 -17.22
CA MET A 231 -12.12 -1.56 -16.98
C MET A 231 -11.94 -0.22 -17.70
N PRO A 232 -12.29 -0.05 -18.99
CA PRO A 232 -12.14 1.24 -19.67
C PRO A 232 -12.95 2.37 -19.00
N ILE A 233 -14.18 2.07 -18.60
CA ILE A 233 -15.07 3.02 -17.91
C ILE A 233 -14.55 3.27 -16.49
N LEU A 234 -14.15 2.20 -15.80
CA LEU A 234 -13.66 2.24 -14.43
C LEU A 234 -12.38 3.06 -14.33
N ARG A 235 -11.43 2.94 -15.28
CA ARG A 235 -10.19 3.73 -15.29
C ARG A 235 -10.45 5.23 -15.26
N ASN A 236 -11.42 5.72 -16.06
CA ASN A 236 -11.77 7.14 -16.06
C ASN A 236 -12.45 7.57 -14.73
N LYS A 237 -13.30 6.72 -14.16
CA LYS A 237 -13.90 6.96 -12.84
C LYS A 237 -12.84 6.93 -11.73
N MET A 238 -11.89 6.02 -11.78
CA MET A 238 -10.75 5.91 -10.84
C MET A 238 -9.89 7.16 -10.89
N LYS A 239 -9.52 7.65 -12.09
CA LYS A 239 -8.80 8.92 -12.25
C LYS A 239 -9.53 10.10 -11.62
N TYR A 240 -10.85 10.15 -11.80
CA TYR A 240 -11.67 11.20 -11.21
C TYR A 240 -11.72 11.10 -9.68
N ILE A 241 -12.01 9.92 -9.13
CA ILE A 241 -12.04 9.70 -7.68
C ILE A 241 -10.67 9.96 -7.05
N TRP A 242 -9.60 9.51 -7.70
CA TRP A 242 -8.24 9.82 -7.33
C TRP A 242 -8.01 11.33 -7.23
N ALA A 243 -8.31 12.10 -8.28
CA ALA A 243 -8.12 13.55 -8.26
C ALA A 243 -8.95 14.27 -7.17
N GLN A 244 -10.05 13.69 -6.71
CA GLN A 244 -10.84 14.22 -5.60
C GLN A 244 -10.23 13.87 -4.24
N MET A 245 -9.72 12.64 -4.08
CA MET A 245 -9.11 12.17 -2.84
C MET A 245 -7.70 12.74 -2.64
N HIS A 246 -7.01 13.00 -3.75
CA HIS A 246 -5.58 13.25 -3.83
C HIS A 246 -5.31 14.50 -4.70
N PRO A 247 -5.88 15.68 -4.36
CA PRO A 247 -5.83 16.86 -5.23
C PRO A 247 -4.42 17.41 -5.44
N HIS A 248 -3.49 17.09 -4.55
CA HIS A 248 -2.09 17.51 -4.61
C HIS A 248 -1.18 16.52 -5.34
N TYR A 249 -1.69 15.34 -5.70
CA TYR A 249 -0.91 14.31 -6.39
C TYR A 249 -1.18 14.30 -7.89
N PRO A 250 -0.21 13.80 -8.70
CA PRO A 250 -0.42 13.63 -10.13
C PRO A 250 -1.68 12.84 -10.45
N LEU A 251 -2.26 13.10 -11.62
CA LEU A 251 -3.38 12.31 -12.12
C LEU A 251 -2.98 10.83 -12.21
N LEU A 252 -3.90 9.96 -11.79
CA LEU A 252 -3.68 8.52 -11.81
C LEU A 252 -3.34 8.03 -13.22
N THR A 253 -2.14 7.47 -13.39
CA THR A 253 -1.72 6.76 -14.62
C THR A 253 -1.42 5.30 -14.31
N LYS A 254 -1.31 4.46 -15.35
CA LYS A 254 -0.91 3.06 -15.17
C LYS A 254 0.45 3.00 -14.47
N ALA A 255 1.43 3.75 -15.00
CA ALA A 255 2.79 3.80 -14.49
C ALA A 255 2.89 4.33 -13.05
N TYR A 256 2.03 5.29 -12.66
CA TYR A 256 2.08 5.89 -11.32
C TYR A 256 1.92 4.87 -10.19
N LEU A 257 1.18 3.77 -10.41
CA LEU A 257 0.92 2.74 -9.41
C LEU A 257 1.86 1.52 -9.53
N GLU A 258 3.02 1.69 -10.13
CA GLU A 258 4.03 0.64 -10.34
C GLU A 258 5.41 1.15 -9.98
N VAL A 259 6.25 0.29 -9.42
CA VAL A 259 7.68 0.57 -9.27
C VAL A 259 8.30 0.76 -10.67
N PRO A 260 9.18 1.76 -10.88
CA PRO A 260 9.76 2.64 -9.87
C PRO A 260 8.95 3.93 -9.62
N THR A 261 7.97 4.27 -10.46
CA THR A 261 7.22 5.54 -10.36
C THR A 261 6.41 5.67 -9.07
N TRP A 262 5.88 4.56 -8.57
CA TRP A 262 5.18 4.52 -7.28
C TRP A 262 6.11 4.94 -6.15
N GLY A 263 7.36 4.45 -6.19
CA GLY A 263 8.44 4.84 -5.30
C GLY A 263 9.50 3.75 -5.22
N MET A 264 10.76 4.18 -5.09
CA MET A 264 11.92 3.32 -4.84
C MET A 264 12.90 4.11 -3.97
N PRO A 265 13.42 3.56 -2.86
CA PRO A 265 14.37 4.28 -2.02
C PRO A 265 15.75 4.36 -2.67
N GLU A 266 16.57 5.28 -2.19
CA GLU A 266 18.01 5.33 -2.51
C GLU A 266 18.84 4.38 -1.63
N CYS A 267 18.30 3.97 -0.47
CA CYS A 267 18.98 3.07 0.46
C CYS A 267 18.89 1.59 0.02
N PRO A 268 19.77 0.71 0.52
CA PRO A 268 19.74 -0.72 0.22
C PRO A 268 18.41 -1.38 0.56
N VAL A 269 18.00 -2.33 -0.29
CA VAL A 269 16.75 -3.08 -0.14
C VAL A 269 17.02 -4.58 0.02
N LEU A 270 16.44 -5.21 1.04
CA LEU A 270 16.37 -6.66 1.14
C LEU A 270 14.99 -7.14 0.69
N ILE A 271 14.95 -8.03 -0.30
CA ILE A 271 13.72 -8.74 -0.68
C ILE A 271 13.82 -10.17 -0.19
N VAL A 272 12.85 -10.59 0.60
CA VAL A 272 12.65 -12.00 0.96
C VAL A 272 11.28 -12.45 0.48
N GLN A 273 11.26 -13.34 -0.50
CA GLN A 273 10.05 -13.73 -1.22
C GLN A 273 9.81 -15.23 -1.07
N ALA A 274 8.56 -15.62 -0.80
CA ALA A 274 8.14 -17.01 -0.89
C ALA A 274 8.35 -17.51 -2.34
N LYS A 275 9.10 -18.59 -2.53
CA LYS A 275 9.37 -19.17 -3.86
C LYS A 275 8.07 -19.54 -4.56
N ASP A 276 7.18 -20.21 -3.82
CA ASP A 276 5.84 -20.60 -4.27
C ASP A 276 4.76 -19.72 -3.63
N ASP A 277 4.81 -18.42 -3.95
CA ASP A 277 3.84 -17.45 -3.45
C ASP A 277 2.45 -17.66 -4.06
N SER A 278 1.57 -18.28 -3.27
CA SER A 278 0.18 -18.57 -3.68
C SER A 278 -0.76 -17.36 -3.73
N ARG A 279 -0.31 -16.16 -3.36
CA ARG A 279 -1.12 -14.94 -3.34
C ARG A 279 -0.74 -13.97 -4.44
N LEU A 280 0.53 -13.59 -4.49
CA LEU A 280 1.05 -12.59 -5.42
C LEU A 280 1.82 -13.23 -6.58
N GLY A 281 2.26 -14.49 -6.42
CA GLY A 281 3.14 -15.14 -7.37
C GLY A 281 4.51 -14.46 -7.46
N ARG A 282 5.31 -14.90 -8.44
CA ARG A 282 6.67 -14.39 -8.66
C ARG A 282 6.71 -13.06 -9.43
N GLN A 283 5.61 -12.67 -10.06
CA GLN A 283 5.55 -11.49 -10.94
C GLN A 283 5.95 -10.20 -10.22
N HIS A 284 5.55 -10.04 -8.96
CA HIS A 284 5.89 -8.87 -8.17
C HIS A 284 7.37 -8.78 -7.82
N PHE A 285 7.98 -9.93 -7.50
CA PHE A 285 9.41 -10.06 -7.28
C PHE A 285 10.18 -9.72 -8.56
N ASP A 286 9.84 -10.36 -9.68
CA ASP A 286 10.52 -10.13 -10.96
C ASP A 286 10.40 -8.68 -11.43
N HIS A 287 9.28 -8.03 -11.13
CA HIS A 287 9.04 -6.65 -11.49
C HIS A 287 9.98 -5.65 -10.80
N ILE A 288 10.35 -5.88 -9.53
CA ILE A 288 11.16 -4.93 -8.75
C ILE A 288 12.67 -5.12 -8.92
N ILE A 289 13.13 -6.33 -9.25
CA ILE A 289 14.56 -6.66 -9.38
C ILE A 289 15.35 -5.65 -10.24
N PRO A 290 14.89 -5.23 -11.43
CA PRO A 290 15.65 -4.31 -12.28
C PRO A 290 15.85 -2.90 -11.69
N PHE A 291 15.11 -2.55 -10.64
CA PHE A 291 15.11 -1.23 -10.01
C PHE A 291 15.80 -1.20 -8.66
N LEU A 292 16.39 -2.32 -8.22
CA LEU A 292 17.03 -2.42 -6.93
C LEU A 292 18.27 -1.49 -6.83
N PRO A 293 18.36 -0.67 -5.76
CA PRO A 293 19.55 0.13 -5.46
C PRO A 293 20.81 -0.73 -5.27
N THR A 294 21.97 -0.09 -5.38
CA THR A 294 23.25 -0.76 -5.09
C THR A 294 23.29 -1.24 -3.63
N GLY A 295 23.83 -2.44 -3.40
CA GLY A 295 23.88 -3.06 -2.07
C GLY A 295 22.59 -3.76 -1.65
N SER A 296 21.59 -3.82 -2.54
CA SER A 296 20.36 -4.58 -2.32
C SER A 296 20.57 -6.08 -2.51
N GLU A 297 19.74 -6.87 -1.82
CA GLU A 297 19.74 -8.33 -1.87
C GLU A 297 18.33 -8.84 -2.18
N ALA A 298 18.23 -9.97 -2.88
CA ALA A 298 16.95 -10.59 -3.20
C ALA A 298 17.04 -12.11 -3.08
N HIS A 299 16.16 -12.67 -2.26
CA HIS A 299 16.17 -14.07 -1.88
C HIS A 299 14.81 -14.72 -2.08
N LEU A 300 14.79 -15.89 -2.74
CA LEU A 300 13.60 -16.74 -2.87
C LEU A 300 13.73 -17.91 -1.90
N LEU A 301 12.78 -18.04 -0.98
CA LEU A 301 12.79 -19.05 0.07
C LEU A 301 11.71 -20.10 -0.14
N GLU A 302 12.08 -21.38 -0.03
CA GLU A 302 11.15 -22.51 -0.15
C GLU A 302 10.28 -22.66 1.09
N GLU A 303 10.84 -22.34 2.26
CA GLU A 303 10.22 -22.49 3.57
C GLU A 303 9.27 -21.33 3.92
N LEU A 304 9.36 -20.23 3.17
CA LEU A 304 8.53 -19.06 3.37
C LEU A 304 7.21 -19.21 2.61
N THR A 305 6.11 -18.98 3.31
CA THR A 305 4.77 -18.86 2.71
C THR A 305 4.33 -17.41 2.72
N HIS A 306 3.46 -17.01 1.77
CA HIS A 306 2.98 -15.61 1.71
C HIS A 306 2.27 -15.17 2.99
N THR A 307 1.52 -16.08 3.63
CA THR A 307 0.81 -15.83 4.89
C THR A 307 0.94 -17.02 5.83
N GLY A 308 1.07 -16.75 7.12
CA GLY A 308 1.04 -17.79 8.16
C GLY A 308 2.43 -18.17 8.68
N SER A 309 3.50 -17.83 7.97
CA SER A 309 4.88 -17.93 8.44
C SER A 309 5.20 -16.81 9.45
N GLN A 310 4.65 -16.92 10.67
CA GLN A 310 4.95 -15.97 11.74
C GLN A 310 6.44 -16.04 12.11
N ILE A 311 6.94 -17.25 12.29
CA ILE A 311 8.35 -17.59 12.52
C ILE A 311 8.87 -18.32 11.28
N CYS A 312 10.05 -17.94 10.78
CA CYS A 312 10.68 -18.57 9.62
C CYS A 312 12.18 -18.32 9.70
N GLN A 313 12.92 -19.32 10.18
CA GLN A 313 14.34 -19.17 10.48
C GLN A 313 15.19 -18.64 9.31
N PRO A 314 15.08 -19.17 8.06
CA PRO A 314 15.87 -18.63 6.95
C PRO A 314 15.57 -17.15 6.67
N ARG A 315 14.29 -16.74 6.74
CA ARG A 315 13.89 -15.33 6.62
C ARG A 315 14.47 -14.50 7.77
N ASP A 316 14.30 -14.98 8.99
CA ASP A 316 14.71 -14.31 10.22
C ASP A 316 16.23 -14.03 10.19
N GLU A 317 17.03 -15.02 9.79
CA GLU A 317 18.49 -14.89 9.65
C GLU A 317 18.88 -13.85 8.60
N LEU A 318 18.29 -13.90 7.40
CA LEU A 318 18.56 -12.91 6.34
C LEU A 318 18.21 -11.49 6.79
N VAL A 319 17.05 -11.30 7.42
CA VAL A 319 16.60 -9.99 7.89
C VAL A 319 17.55 -9.42 8.94
N ILE A 320 17.95 -10.23 9.93
CA ILE A 320 18.86 -9.77 10.99
C ILE A 320 20.25 -9.50 10.45
N ASN A 321 20.79 -10.37 9.58
CA ASN A 321 22.10 -10.18 8.98
C ASN A 321 22.15 -8.88 8.16
N PHE A 322 21.14 -8.65 7.33
CA PHE A 322 21.02 -7.43 6.53
C PHE A 322 20.92 -6.17 7.40
N LEU A 323 20.05 -6.19 8.43
CA LEU A 323 19.90 -5.07 9.36
C LEU A 323 21.20 -4.75 10.14
N GLN A 324 22.02 -5.75 10.41
CA GLN A 324 23.31 -5.60 11.10
C GLN A 324 24.48 -5.24 10.15
N GLY A 325 24.24 -5.20 8.84
CA GLY A 325 25.29 -4.96 7.84
C GLY A 325 26.21 -6.15 7.59
N ASN A 326 25.80 -7.35 7.98
CA ASN A 326 26.52 -8.61 7.78
C ASN A 326 26.05 -9.24 6.46
N THR A 327 26.43 -8.69 5.30
CA THR A 327 25.97 -9.21 4.01
C THR A 327 26.81 -10.39 3.54
N ASP A 328 26.15 -11.50 3.24
CA ASP A 328 26.76 -12.73 2.73
C ASP A 328 26.79 -12.66 1.19
N ASN A 329 27.92 -12.25 0.62
CA ASN A 329 28.10 -12.07 -0.84
C ASN A 329 28.08 -13.39 -1.65
N SER A 330 27.61 -14.49 -1.08
CA SER A 330 27.77 -15.84 -1.64
C SER A 330 26.61 -16.32 -2.52
N GLN A 331 25.47 -15.60 -2.62
CA GLN A 331 24.28 -16.11 -3.33
C GLN A 331 23.73 -15.27 -4.50
N LEU A 332 24.44 -14.23 -4.95
CA LEU A 332 24.09 -13.55 -6.21
C LEU A 332 24.65 -14.36 -7.42
N LYS A 333 23.96 -15.44 -7.80
CA LYS A 333 24.12 -16.11 -9.11
C LYS A 333 22.80 -16.54 -9.71
#